data_AF-A0A970YBB5-F1
#
_entry.id   AF-A0A970YBB5-F1
#
_cell.length_a   1.000
_cell.length_b   1.000
_cell.length_c   1.000
_cell.angle_alpha   90.00
_cell.angle_beta   90.00
_cell.angle_gamma   90.00
#
_symmetry.space_group_name_H-M   'P 1'
#
loop_
_entity.id
_entity.type
_entity.pdbx_description
1 polymer ?
#
loop_
_entity_poly.entity_id
_entity_poly.type
_entity_poly.pdbx_seq_one_letter_code
_entity_poly.pdbx_strand_id
1 'polypeptide(L)'
;YVSIMLFEAWCLRNARPGCDPWLTHPFHRDNNVNGVDGDPNDDGRPLVYTLAVPEVVEFQKAYIRQVVDTVNDLDNVLYEIVNETRADEESVAWHLHLVDYVHEYERIKPKQHPVGMTSDGGTTYNPILFASNADWISPSPRPGESYRYDPPPADGRKVIIADTDHIWGTGGTYQWAWKCFLRGLNPIFMDPWWPLPSWSDDSRRAYDRSLLMTRHFADWGPLRATLGHSRRLADRLPLKCMTPQGELASSGYCLADAGSVYLVYTPDDAQVTVDLAAAPGMVSVEWFYPRTAEAVTSAAVQGGRRYTFLSPLGLDAVLLLRTRK
;
A
#
# COMPACT_ATOMS: atom_id res chain seq x y z
N TYR A 1 11.30 6.78 -0.91
CA TYR A 1 10.31 7.57 -1.67
C TYR A 1 9.43 8.32 -0.69
N VAL A 2 8.88 9.46 -1.12
CA VAL A 2 7.86 10.25 -0.43
C VAL A 2 6.68 10.35 -1.40
N SER A 3 5.47 9.99 -0.93
CA SER A 3 4.25 10.21 -1.71
C SER A 3 3.74 11.63 -1.43
N ILE A 4 3.46 12.38 -2.49
CA ILE A 4 2.78 13.66 -2.44
C ILE A 4 1.34 13.42 -2.89
N MET A 5 0.46 13.43 -1.92
CA MET A 5 -0.98 13.40 -2.12
C MET A 5 -1.45 14.77 -2.56
N LEU A 6 -1.99 14.86 -3.78
CA LEU A 6 -2.34 16.13 -4.41
C LEU A 6 -3.67 16.68 -3.86
N PHE A 7 -4.64 15.81 -3.58
CA PHE A 7 -5.96 16.19 -3.07
C PHE A 7 -6.44 15.28 -1.94
N GLU A 8 -7.46 15.71 -1.20
CA GLU A 8 -8.04 14.99 -0.06
C GLU A 8 -9.57 14.99 -0.17
N ALA A 9 -10.18 13.82 -0.36
CA ALA A 9 -11.63 13.69 -0.57
C ALA A 9 -12.37 12.97 0.57
N TRP A 10 -11.67 12.35 1.52
CA TRP A 10 -12.28 11.69 2.67
C TRP A 10 -13.15 12.64 3.47
N CYS A 11 -12.71 13.88 3.71
CA CYS A 11 -13.50 14.84 4.47
C CYS A 11 -14.83 15.15 3.79
N LEU A 12 -14.81 15.55 2.51
CA LEU A 12 -16.03 15.86 1.75
C LEU A 12 -16.96 14.66 1.64
N ARG A 13 -16.41 13.46 1.42
CA ARG A 13 -17.21 12.23 1.36
C ARG A 13 -17.88 11.89 2.69
N ASN A 14 -17.27 12.25 3.81
CA ASN A 14 -17.77 11.99 5.17
C ASN A 14 -18.44 13.21 5.83
N ALA A 15 -18.81 14.21 5.03
CA ALA A 15 -19.58 15.38 5.46
C ALA A 15 -20.88 14.96 6.16
N ARG A 16 -21.21 15.64 7.26
CA ARG A 16 -22.40 15.36 8.07
C ARG A 16 -22.85 16.61 8.82
N PRO A 17 -24.10 16.68 9.31
CA PRO A 17 -24.55 17.80 10.13
C PRO A 17 -23.60 18.04 11.31
N GLY A 18 -23.12 19.29 11.46
CA GLY A 18 -22.16 19.70 12.49
C GLY A 18 -20.69 19.44 12.17
N CYS A 19 -20.38 18.79 11.04
CA CYS A 19 -19.02 18.58 10.53
C CYS A 19 -19.09 18.51 9.00
N ASP A 20 -19.29 19.67 8.38
CA ASP A 20 -19.37 19.85 6.94
C ASP A 20 -18.15 20.63 6.42
N PRO A 21 -17.19 19.96 5.79
CA PRO A 21 -15.99 20.62 5.28
C PRO A 21 -16.27 21.48 4.04
N TRP A 22 -17.42 21.30 3.37
CA TRP A 22 -17.77 22.09 2.19
C TRP A 22 -17.83 23.59 2.49
N LEU A 23 -18.38 23.95 3.66
CA LEU A 23 -18.49 25.34 4.14
C LEU A 23 -17.15 26.07 4.24
N THR A 24 -16.03 25.34 4.35
CA THR A 24 -14.67 25.88 4.45
C THR A 24 -13.80 25.51 3.25
N HIS A 25 -14.36 24.84 2.24
CA HIS A 25 -13.60 24.33 1.13
C HIS A 25 -13.15 25.48 0.20
N PRO A 26 -11.91 25.44 -0.36
CA PRO A 26 -11.43 26.50 -1.24
C PRO A 26 -12.27 26.72 -2.49
N PHE A 27 -12.99 25.70 -2.98
CA PHE A 27 -13.87 25.84 -4.14
C PHE A 27 -15.32 26.24 -3.79
N HIS A 28 -15.63 26.46 -2.51
CA HIS A 28 -16.91 27.08 -2.15
C HIS A 28 -16.93 28.54 -2.62
N ARG A 29 -18.01 28.99 -3.25
CA ARG A 29 -18.11 30.34 -3.86
C ARG A 29 -17.71 31.49 -2.93
N ASP A 30 -18.06 31.38 -1.64
CA ASP A 30 -17.77 32.41 -0.65
C ASP A 30 -16.32 32.38 -0.10
N ASN A 31 -15.59 31.29 -0.38
CA ASN A 31 -14.25 31.06 0.14
C ASN A 31 -13.13 31.32 -0.88
N ASN A 32 -13.47 31.74 -2.10
CA ASN A 32 -12.46 32.07 -3.10
C ASN A 32 -12.69 33.40 -3.82
N VAL A 33 -11.59 34.11 -4.01
CA VAL A 33 -11.54 35.39 -4.72
C VAL A 33 -11.45 35.21 -6.25
N ASN A 34 -11.35 33.96 -6.72
CA ASN A 34 -11.19 33.64 -8.13
C ASN A 34 -12.53 33.48 -8.87
N GLY A 35 -13.66 33.54 -8.16
CA GLY A 35 -15.01 33.42 -8.73
C GLY A 35 -15.35 32.02 -9.23
N VAL A 36 -14.65 30.99 -8.74
CA VAL A 36 -14.87 29.59 -9.13
C VAL A 36 -15.82 28.95 -8.13
N ASP A 37 -16.91 28.36 -8.61
CA ASP A 37 -17.86 27.67 -7.77
C ASP A 37 -17.84 26.17 -8.03
N GLY A 38 -17.44 25.39 -7.02
CA GLY A 38 -17.44 23.94 -7.07
C GLY A 38 -18.83 23.31 -6.91
N ASP A 39 -19.86 24.10 -6.62
CA ASP A 39 -21.26 23.66 -6.52
C ASP A 39 -22.19 24.60 -7.31
N PRO A 40 -22.08 24.63 -8.65
CA PRO A 40 -22.79 25.60 -9.47
C PRO A 40 -24.31 25.38 -9.52
N ASN A 41 -24.81 24.20 -9.12
CA ASN A 41 -26.25 23.91 -9.03
C ASN A 41 -26.85 24.18 -7.65
N ASP A 42 -26.02 24.57 -6.67
CA ASP A 42 -26.42 24.97 -5.31
C ASP A 42 -27.18 23.86 -4.56
N ASP A 43 -26.86 22.60 -4.81
CA ASP A 43 -27.54 21.45 -4.20
C ASP A 43 -26.83 20.92 -2.93
N GLY A 44 -25.69 21.53 -2.56
CA GLY A 44 -24.88 21.17 -1.42
C GLY A 44 -23.98 19.95 -1.66
N ARG A 45 -23.82 19.50 -2.92
CA ARG A 45 -22.97 18.37 -3.31
C ARG A 45 -21.89 18.84 -4.27
N PRO A 46 -20.74 19.28 -3.75
CA PRO A 46 -19.71 19.86 -4.60
C PRO A 46 -19.17 18.85 -5.62
N LEU A 47 -19.02 19.31 -6.85
CA LEU A 47 -18.56 18.56 -8.02
C LEU A 47 -17.03 18.67 -8.21
N VAL A 48 -16.29 18.93 -7.12
CA VAL A 48 -14.85 19.24 -7.17
C VAL A 48 -13.97 18.06 -7.55
N TYR A 49 -14.49 16.84 -7.48
CA TYR A 49 -13.79 15.61 -7.90
C TYR A 49 -14.45 14.98 -9.13
N THR A 50 -15.02 15.81 -10.00
CA THR A 50 -15.56 15.40 -11.30
C THR A 50 -15.02 16.32 -12.40
N LEU A 51 -15.30 15.98 -13.67
CA LEU A 51 -14.96 16.83 -14.82
C LEU A 51 -16.07 17.84 -15.15
N ALA A 52 -17.14 17.91 -14.34
CA ALA A 52 -18.34 18.69 -14.65
C ALA A 52 -18.15 20.21 -14.52
N VAL A 53 -17.12 20.66 -13.77
CA VAL A 53 -16.80 22.08 -13.58
C VAL A 53 -15.39 22.35 -14.15
N PRO A 54 -15.26 22.72 -15.43
CA PRO A 54 -13.96 22.88 -16.09
C PRO A 54 -13.01 23.85 -15.38
N GLU A 55 -13.55 24.92 -14.80
CA GLU A 55 -12.79 25.92 -14.07
C GLU A 55 -12.10 25.30 -12.84
N VAL A 56 -12.80 24.43 -12.09
CA VAL A 56 -12.21 23.71 -10.95
C VAL A 56 -11.06 22.82 -11.42
N VAL A 57 -11.27 22.06 -12.51
CA VAL A 57 -10.26 21.16 -13.08
C VAL A 57 -9.02 21.95 -13.51
N GLU A 58 -9.18 23.12 -14.12
CA GLU A 58 -8.03 23.94 -14.54
C GLU A 58 -7.24 24.51 -13.36
N PHE A 59 -7.89 24.89 -12.26
CA PHE A 59 -7.19 25.28 -11.03
C PHE A 59 -6.48 24.11 -10.34
N GLN A 60 -7.09 22.92 -10.34
CA GLN A 60 -6.43 21.69 -9.86
C GLN A 60 -5.19 21.37 -10.70
N LYS A 61 -5.28 21.46 -12.02
CA LYS A 61 -4.12 21.32 -12.91
C LYS A 61 -3.07 22.39 -12.65
N ALA A 62 -3.45 23.63 -12.39
CA ALA A 62 -2.51 24.71 -12.04
C ALA A 62 -1.75 24.40 -10.74
N TYR A 63 -2.44 23.90 -9.73
CA TYR A 63 -1.81 23.41 -8.50
C TYR A 63 -0.85 22.24 -8.78
N ILE A 64 -1.27 21.24 -9.55
CA ILE A 64 -0.42 20.12 -9.96
C ILE A 64 0.86 20.62 -10.63
N ARG A 65 0.75 21.54 -11.59
CA ARG A 65 1.93 22.11 -12.28
C ARG A 65 2.91 22.73 -11.29
N GLN A 66 2.40 23.53 -10.35
CA GLN A 66 3.23 24.17 -9.33
C GLN A 66 3.93 23.14 -8.43
N VAL A 67 3.22 22.10 -7.99
CA VAL A 67 3.80 21.02 -7.17
C VAL A 67 4.89 20.31 -7.96
N VAL A 68 4.58 19.85 -9.17
CA VAL A 68 5.54 19.16 -10.06
C VAL A 68 6.78 20.02 -10.27
N ASP A 69 6.62 21.28 -10.66
CA ASP A 69 7.75 22.19 -10.90
C ASP A 69 8.62 22.43 -9.66
N THR A 70 8.03 22.31 -8.47
CA THR A 70 8.74 22.48 -7.19
C THR A 70 9.58 21.26 -6.81
N VAL A 71 9.16 20.06 -7.19
CA VAL A 71 9.80 18.80 -6.73
C VAL A 71 10.36 17.91 -7.83
N ASN A 72 10.25 18.32 -9.11
CA ASN A 72 10.64 17.46 -10.24
C ASN A 72 12.14 17.11 -10.25
N ASP A 73 13.00 17.86 -9.57
CA ASP A 73 14.42 17.57 -9.46
C ASP A 73 14.77 16.49 -8.42
N LEU A 74 13.80 15.96 -7.65
CA LEU A 74 14.01 14.93 -6.63
C LEU A 74 13.77 13.52 -7.20
N ASP A 75 14.66 12.54 -6.98
CA ASP A 75 14.48 11.17 -7.53
C ASP A 75 13.38 10.35 -6.84
N ASN A 76 13.07 10.72 -5.60
CA ASN A 76 12.37 9.87 -4.65
C ASN A 76 10.94 10.34 -4.37
N VAL A 77 10.24 10.87 -5.38
CA VAL A 77 8.85 11.33 -5.30
C VAL A 77 7.90 10.32 -5.97
N LEU A 78 6.72 10.15 -5.37
CA LEU A 78 5.55 9.52 -5.98
C LEU A 78 4.41 10.54 -5.91
N TYR A 79 3.52 10.57 -6.89
CA TYR A 79 2.28 11.34 -6.78
C TYR A 79 1.12 10.42 -6.47
N GLU A 80 0.26 10.82 -5.56
CA GLU A 80 -1.06 10.24 -5.35
C GLU A 80 -2.09 11.31 -5.72
N ILE A 81 -3.01 10.99 -6.64
CA ILE A 81 -3.96 12.02 -7.10
C ILE A 81 -4.84 12.47 -5.94
N VAL A 82 -5.46 11.56 -5.18
CA VAL A 82 -6.41 11.96 -4.15
C VAL A 82 -6.53 10.90 -3.07
N ASN A 83 -6.62 11.35 -1.81
CA ASN A 83 -7.07 10.49 -0.73
C ASN A 83 -8.56 10.20 -0.87
N GLU A 84 -8.91 8.94 -1.06
CA GLU A 84 -10.24 8.40 -0.79
C GLU A 84 -11.43 9.11 -1.47
N THR A 85 -11.29 9.46 -2.74
CA THR A 85 -12.44 9.93 -3.54
C THR A 85 -13.51 8.84 -3.73
N ARG A 86 -14.70 9.25 -4.17
CA ARG A 86 -15.80 8.32 -4.46
C ARG A 86 -15.42 7.39 -5.62
N ALA A 87 -15.95 6.16 -5.61
CA ALA A 87 -15.70 5.16 -6.64
C ALA A 87 -16.82 5.11 -7.71
N ASP A 88 -17.49 6.25 -7.98
CA ASP A 88 -18.48 6.36 -9.06
C ASP A 88 -17.83 6.78 -10.39
N GLU A 89 -18.58 6.67 -11.49
CA GLU A 89 -18.08 6.86 -12.85
C GLU A 89 -17.46 8.24 -13.07
N GLU A 90 -18.11 9.29 -12.57
CA GLU A 90 -17.63 10.68 -12.71
C GLU A 90 -16.31 10.91 -11.95
N SER A 91 -16.22 10.39 -10.72
CA SER A 91 -15.01 10.52 -9.89
C SER A 91 -13.85 9.70 -10.44
N VAL A 92 -14.14 8.50 -10.96
CA VAL A 92 -13.13 7.66 -11.64
C VAL A 92 -12.64 8.34 -12.91
N ALA A 93 -13.53 8.91 -13.73
CA ALA A 93 -13.13 9.62 -14.95
C ALA A 93 -12.23 10.82 -14.62
N TRP A 94 -12.55 11.59 -13.59
CA TRP A 94 -11.71 12.68 -13.10
C TRP A 94 -10.34 12.19 -12.59
N HIS A 95 -10.32 11.10 -11.82
CA HIS A 95 -9.08 10.52 -11.28
C HIS A 95 -8.15 10.10 -12.42
N LEU A 96 -8.66 9.35 -13.41
CA LEU A 96 -7.90 8.91 -14.58
C LEU A 96 -7.39 10.09 -15.41
N HIS A 97 -8.23 11.11 -15.60
CA HIS A 97 -7.85 12.34 -16.31
C HIS A 97 -6.69 13.07 -15.66
N LEU A 98 -6.65 13.14 -14.32
CA LEU A 98 -5.54 13.77 -13.61
C LEU A 98 -4.27 12.91 -13.59
N VAL A 99 -4.39 11.58 -13.61
CA VAL A 99 -3.22 10.71 -13.83
C VAL A 99 -2.59 11.01 -15.20
N ASP A 100 -3.39 11.01 -16.27
CA ASP A 100 -2.91 11.33 -17.63
C ASP A 100 -2.29 12.73 -17.69
N TYR A 101 -2.90 13.69 -17.00
CA TYR A 101 -2.40 15.06 -16.96
C TYR A 101 -1.02 15.18 -16.30
N VAL A 102 -0.79 14.49 -15.17
CA VAL A 102 0.53 14.50 -14.51
C VAL A 102 1.58 13.89 -15.46
N HIS A 103 1.27 12.75 -16.09
CA HIS A 103 2.15 12.13 -17.07
C HIS A 103 2.45 13.05 -18.25
N GLU A 104 1.43 13.70 -18.82
CA GLU A 104 1.59 14.66 -19.92
C GLU A 104 2.47 15.84 -19.51
N TYR A 105 2.24 16.40 -18.32
CA TYR A 105 3.00 17.55 -17.85
C TYR A 105 4.46 17.21 -17.54
N GLU A 106 4.74 16.04 -16.95
CA GLU A 106 6.12 15.60 -16.67
C GLU A 106 6.89 15.14 -17.91
N ARG A 107 6.24 14.83 -19.04
CA ARG A 107 6.94 14.47 -20.30
C ARG A 107 7.88 15.55 -20.81
N ILE A 108 7.64 16.82 -20.47
CA ILE A 108 8.49 17.95 -20.85
C ILE A 108 9.47 18.35 -19.73
N LYS A 109 9.55 17.55 -18.66
CA LYS A 109 10.39 17.81 -17.49
C LYS A 109 11.60 16.88 -17.45
N PRO A 110 12.67 17.22 -16.70
CA PRO A 110 13.84 16.35 -16.57
C PRO A 110 13.55 14.96 -15.99
N LYS A 111 12.61 14.85 -15.04
CA LYS A 111 12.21 13.57 -14.43
C LYS A 111 10.74 13.27 -14.67
N GLN A 112 10.42 11.99 -14.68
CA GLN A 112 9.06 11.46 -14.74
C GLN A 112 8.87 10.55 -13.54
N HIS A 113 7.95 10.91 -12.65
CA HIS A 113 7.69 10.21 -11.41
C HIS A 113 6.47 9.30 -11.54
N PRO A 114 6.42 8.19 -10.79
CA PRO A 114 5.25 7.32 -10.76
C PRO A 114 4.02 8.04 -10.18
N VAL A 115 2.88 7.87 -10.85
CA VAL A 115 1.59 8.44 -10.44
C VAL A 115 0.67 7.32 -9.96
N GLY A 116 -0.02 7.56 -8.85
CA GLY A 116 -0.80 6.58 -8.11
C GLY A 116 -2.29 6.84 -8.14
N MET A 117 -3.05 5.75 -8.20
CA MET A 117 -4.49 5.74 -7.99
C MET A 117 -4.81 4.89 -6.76
N THR A 118 -5.35 5.51 -5.72
CA THR A 118 -5.70 4.86 -4.46
C THR A 118 -7.20 4.67 -4.31
N SER A 119 -7.59 3.68 -3.49
CA SER A 119 -8.98 3.34 -3.26
C SER A 119 -9.67 4.30 -2.29
N ASP A 120 -11.00 4.29 -2.30
CA ASP A 120 -11.88 4.94 -1.32
C ASP A 120 -11.81 4.35 0.11
N GLY A 121 -10.94 3.40 0.41
CA GLY A 121 -10.87 2.76 1.73
C GLY A 121 -12.03 1.82 2.07
N GLY A 122 -12.88 1.50 1.08
CA GLY A 122 -14.15 0.85 1.35
C GLY A 122 -14.73 0.10 0.17
N THR A 123 -15.44 0.80 -0.71
CA THR A 123 -16.31 0.22 -1.73
C THR A 123 -15.65 0.06 -3.10
N THR A 124 -14.46 0.62 -3.29
CA THR A 124 -13.73 0.55 -4.55
C THR A 124 -13.54 -0.89 -4.99
N TYR A 125 -14.01 -1.17 -6.20
CA TYR A 125 -13.80 -2.46 -6.83
C TYR A 125 -12.37 -2.50 -7.40
N ASN A 126 -11.48 -3.23 -6.73
CA ASN A 126 -10.05 -3.27 -7.04
C ASN A 126 -9.71 -3.42 -8.53
N PRO A 127 -10.42 -4.20 -9.37
CA PRO A 127 -10.14 -4.26 -10.81
C PRO A 127 -10.13 -2.92 -11.55
N ILE A 128 -10.86 -1.90 -11.07
CA ILE A 128 -10.77 -0.54 -11.62
C ILE A 128 -9.36 0.03 -11.43
N LEU A 129 -8.76 -0.17 -10.25
CA LEU A 129 -7.39 0.27 -9.96
C LEU A 129 -6.38 -0.43 -10.88
N PHE A 130 -6.51 -1.75 -11.04
CA PHE A 130 -5.62 -2.52 -11.92
C PHE A 130 -5.75 -2.14 -13.40
N ALA A 131 -6.94 -1.72 -13.84
CA ALA A 131 -7.20 -1.28 -15.20
C ALA A 131 -6.85 0.20 -15.46
N SER A 132 -6.58 0.97 -14.40
CA SER A 132 -6.25 2.40 -14.51
C SER A 132 -4.95 2.65 -15.29
N ASN A 133 -4.74 3.90 -15.67
CA ASN A 133 -3.51 4.43 -16.24
C ASN A 133 -2.42 4.73 -15.20
N ALA A 134 -2.66 4.54 -13.90
CA ALA A 134 -1.68 4.80 -12.85
C ALA A 134 -0.52 3.79 -12.85
N ASP A 135 0.68 4.22 -12.44
CA ASP A 135 1.86 3.36 -12.32
C ASP A 135 1.82 2.46 -11.09
N TRP A 136 1.18 2.95 -10.02
CA TRP A 136 1.00 2.24 -8.76
C TRP A 136 -0.42 2.41 -8.21
N ILE A 137 -0.84 1.47 -7.36
CA ILE A 137 -2.17 1.47 -6.75
C ILE A 137 -2.12 1.18 -5.26
N SER A 138 -3.12 1.68 -4.53
CA SER A 138 -3.43 1.20 -3.18
C SER A 138 -4.82 0.58 -3.13
N PRO A 139 -4.91 -0.73 -2.88
CA PRO A 139 -6.15 -1.48 -3.01
C PRO A 139 -7.08 -1.27 -1.82
N SER A 140 -8.37 -1.45 -2.07
CA SER A 140 -9.37 -1.57 -1.02
C SER A 140 -9.35 -2.99 -0.42
N PRO A 141 -9.92 -3.20 0.77
CA PRO A 141 -10.06 -4.54 1.33
C PRO A 141 -11.14 -5.36 0.60
N ARG A 142 -11.85 -4.83 -0.42
CA ARG A 142 -13.01 -5.50 -1.02
C ARG A 142 -12.76 -5.96 -2.47
N PRO A 143 -13.49 -6.99 -2.94
CA PRO A 143 -14.35 -7.89 -2.18
C PRO A 143 -13.52 -8.90 -1.34
N GLY A 144 -14.09 -9.37 -0.22
CA GLY A 144 -13.56 -10.54 0.51
C GLY A 144 -12.49 -10.30 1.58
N GLU A 145 -12.06 -9.06 1.84
CA GLU A 145 -11.08 -8.72 2.88
C GLU A 145 -9.69 -9.36 2.69
N SER A 146 -9.36 -9.83 1.47
CA SER A 146 -8.09 -10.50 1.19
C SER A 146 -6.89 -9.63 1.57
N TYR A 147 -6.85 -8.36 1.14
CA TYR A 147 -5.77 -7.44 1.50
C TYR A 147 -5.63 -7.16 3.01
N ARG A 148 -6.64 -7.51 3.84
CA ARG A 148 -6.54 -7.44 5.30
C ARG A 148 -5.82 -8.66 5.89
N TYR A 149 -6.20 -9.87 5.50
CA TYR A 149 -5.82 -11.08 6.25
C TYR A 149 -4.91 -12.03 5.47
N ASP A 150 -5.07 -12.11 4.15
CA ASP A 150 -4.25 -12.92 3.23
C ASP A 150 -4.17 -12.18 1.89
N PRO A 151 -3.29 -11.16 1.79
CA PRO A 151 -3.18 -10.36 0.58
C PRO A 151 -2.86 -11.24 -0.63
N PRO A 152 -3.52 -11.01 -1.79
CA PRO A 152 -3.21 -11.78 -2.99
C PRO A 152 -1.77 -11.50 -3.45
N PRO A 153 -1.11 -12.48 -4.11
CA PRO A 153 0.20 -12.27 -4.69
C PRO A 153 0.12 -11.22 -5.80
N ALA A 154 1.10 -10.31 -5.83
CA ALA A 154 1.26 -9.39 -6.93
C ALA A 154 1.55 -10.16 -8.23
N ASP A 155 0.82 -9.81 -9.30
CA ASP A 155 0.97 -10.42 -10.62
C ASP A 155 1.86 -9.59 -11.57
N GLY A 156 2.45 -8.50 -11.05
CA GLY A 156 3.35 -7.62 -11.78
C GLY A 156 2.67 -6.61 -12.71
N ARG A 157 1.32 -6.58 -12.81
CA ARG A 157 0.62 -5.59 -13.65
C ARG A 157 0.70 -4.16 -13.12
N LYS A 158 0.82 -4.00 -11.80
CA LYS A 158 0.96 -2.71 -11.10
C LYS A 158 1.95 -2.87 -9.94
N VAL A 159 2.61 -1.77 -9.57
CA VAL A 159 3.21 -1.66 -8.25
C VAL A 159 2.09 -1.50 -7.24
N ILE A 160 2.03 -2.37 -6.22
CA ILE A 160 0.98 -2.32 -5.20
C ILE A 160 1.57 -1.77 -3.91
N ILE A 161 1.04 -0.63 -3.47
CA ILE A 161 1.31 -0.05 -2.15
C ILE A 161 0.15 -0.46 -1.24
N ALA A 162 0.40 -1.43 -0.36
CA ALA A 162 -0.61 -1.89 0.58
C ALA A 162 -0.69 -0.90 1.74
N ASP A 163 -1.63 0.04 1.65
CA ASP A 163 -1.79 1.11 2.63
C ASP A 163 -2.82 0.74 3.70
N THR A 164 -2.41 0.79 4.97
CA THR A 164 -3.35 0.53 6.07
C THR A 164 -4.47 1.55 6.16
N ASP A 165 -4.30 2.79 5.67
CA ASP A 165 -5.39 3.78 5.61
C ASP A 165 -6.55 3.26 4.78
N HIS A 166 -6.26 2.87 3.54
CA HIS A 166 -7.27 2.31 2.64
C HIS A 166 -7.76 0.91 3.03
N ILE A 167 -6.99 0.15 3.79
CA ILE A 167 -7.37 -1.21 4.18
C ILE A 167 -8.21 -1.21 5.48
N TRP A 168 -7.87 -0.37 6.46
CA TRP A 168 -8.49 -0.34 7.80
C TRP A 168 -8.77 1.06 8.37
N GLY A 169 -8.18 2.11 7.82
CA GLY A 169 -7.85 3.38 8.47
C GLY A 169 -6.61 3.19 9.34
N THR A 170 -6.83 2.75 10.59
CA THR A 170 -5.74 2.34 11.50
C THR A 170 -5.83 0.84 11.76
N GLY A 171 -4.79 0.09 11.40
CA GLY A 171 -4.80 -1.37 11.44
C GLY A 171 -3.46 -2.00 11.03
N GLY A 172 -3.49 -3.32 10.86
CA GLY A 172 -2.33 -4.11 10.46
C GLY A 172 -1.56 -4.70 11.64
N THR A 173 -0.72 -5.70 11.34
CA THR A 173 0.18 -6.35 12.29
C THR A 173 1.53 -6.61 11.63
N TYR A 174 2.54 -6.94 12.43
CA TYR A 174 3.84 -7.30 11.86
C TYR A 174 3.76 -8.56 10.97
N GLN A 175 2.89 -9.52 11.29
CA GLN A 175 2.66 -10.69 10.42
C GLN A 175 2.06 -10.26 9.07
N TRP A 176 1.11 -9.31 9.07
CA TRP A 176 0.56 -8.77 7.83
C TRP A 176 1.65 -8.12 6.96
N ALA A 177 2.57 -7.37 7.55
CA ALA A 177 3.70 -6.79 6.82
C ALA A 177 4.59 -7.87 6.16
N TRP A 178 4.83 -9.00 6.84
CA TRP A 178 5.53 -10.14 6.25
C TRP A 178 4.73 -10.81 5.14
N LYS A 179 3.42 -11.01 5.32
CA LYS A 179 2.53 -11.53 4.26
C LYS A 179 2.61 -10.63 3.02
N CYS A 180 2.48 -9.31 3.18
CA CYS A 180 2.62 -8.35 2.09
C CYS A 180 3.97 -8.48 1.37
N PHE A 181 5.08 -8.50 2.12
CA PHE A 181 6.42 -8.59 1.54
C PHE A 181 6.60 -9.88 0.72
N LEU A 182 6.16 -11.03 1.25
CA LEU A 182 6.24 -12.32 0.55
C LEU A 182 5.29 -12.42 -0.65
N ARG A 183 4.23 -11.61 -0.66
CA ARG A 183 3.29 -11.47 -1.77
C ARG A 183 3.74 -10.42 -2.80
N GLY A 184 4.94 -9.84 -2.66
CA GLY A 184 5.47 -8.84 -3.59
C GLY A 184 4.80 -7.46 -3.49
N LEU A 185 4.15 -7.17 -2.37
CA LEU A 185 3.51 -5.88 -2.09
C LEU A 185 4.46 -4.96 -1.33
N ASN A 186 4.17 -3.66 -1.35
CA ASN A 186 4.91 -2.62 -0.63
C ASN A 186 4.05 -2.07 0.52
N PRO A 187 4.10 -2.64 1.73
CA PRO A 187 3.25 -2.20 2.83
C PRO A 187 3.69 -0.83 3.38
N ILE A 188 2.73 0.05 3.61
CA ILE A 188 2.90 1.31 4.35
C ILE A 188 1.90 1.36 5.51
N PHE A 189 2.28 2.05 6.58
CA PHE A 189 1.53 2.08 7.83
C PHE A 189 1.12 3.53 8.15
N MET A 190 -0.19 3.74 8.27
CA MET A 190 -0.78 4.95 8.83
C MET A 190 -0.52 4.95 10.34
N ASP A 191 0.60 5.56 10.71
CA ASP A 191 1.14 5.50 12.05
C ASP A 191 0.51 6.56 12.98
N PRO A 192 -0.26 6.19 14.02
CA PRO A 192 -0.74 7.12 15.03
C PRO A 192 0.39 7.48 16.01
N TRP A 193 1.49 8.02 15.47
CA TRP A 193 2.69 8.37 16.24
C TRP A 193 2.40 9.47 17.25
N TRP A 194 1.59 10.44 16.85
CA TRP A 194 0.90 11.35 17.76
C TRP A 194 -0.59 10.99 17.76
N PRO A 195 -1.28 10.98 18.92
CA PRO A 195 -2.70 10.64 18.96
C PRO A 195 -3.50 11.51 17.99
N LEU A 196 -4.23 10.85 17.08
CA LEU A 196 -5.07 11.54 16.11
C LEU A 196 -6.35 12.04 16.80
N PRO A 197 -6.66 13.35 16.79
CA PRO A 197 -7.74 13.92 17.60
C PRO A 197 -9.16 13.48 17.21
N SER A 198 -9.38 12.99 15.99
CA SER A 198 -10.70 12.91 15.36
C SER A 198 -11.48 11.61 15.57
N TRP A 199 -10.92 10.64 16.30
CA TRP A 199 -11.49 9.28 16.39
C TRP A 199 -11.94 8.86 17.79
N SER A 200 -11.97 9.77 18.76
CA SER A 200 -12.45 9.48 20.12
C SER A 200 -13.97 9.23 20.21
N ASP A 201 -14.72 9.44 19.12
CA ASP A 201 -16.19 9.33 19.09
C ASP A 201 -16.71 8.72 17.77
N ASP A 202 -16.11 7.62 17.30
CA ASP A 202 -16.75 6.79 16.26
C ASP A 202 -17.81 5.87 16.88
N SER A 203 -18.90 6.47 17.37
CA SER A 203 -20.07 5.78 17.92
C SER A 203 -20.78 4.86 16.91
N ARG A 204 -20.35 4.82 15.65
CA ARG A 204 -20.92 3.96 14.59
C ARG A 204 -20.42 2.51 14.64
N ARG A 205 -19.46 2.19 15.52
CA ARG A 205 -18.85 0.86 15.58
C ARG A 205 -18.97 0.25 16.97
N ALA A 206 -19.22 -1.07 17.01
CA ALA A 206 -19.48 -1.83 18.24
C ALA A 206 -18.25 -1.99 19.18
N TYR A 207 -17.09 -1.42 18.84
CA TYR A 207 -15.84 -1.57 19.57
C TYR A 207 -15.09 -0.24 19.68
N ASP A 208 -14.61 0.09 20.88
CA ASP A 208 -13.81 1.28 21.14
C ASP A 208 -12.45 1.17 20.44
N ARG A 209 -12.31 1.88 19.31
CA ARG A 209 -11.08 1.97 18.53
C ARG A 209 -10.09 3.00 19.06
N SER A 210 -10.40 3.72 20.15
CA SER A 210 -9.52 4.75 20.71
C SER A 210 -8.10 4.23 20.99
N LEU A 211 -7.98 2.97 21.41
CA LEU A 211 -6.68 2.32 21.64
C LEU A 211 -5.83 2.20 20.37
N LEU A 212 -6.45 1.95 19.21
CA LEU A 212 -5.74 1.91 17.92
C LEU A 212 -5.13 3.27 17.58
N MET A 213 -5.75 4.37 18.04
CA MET A 213 -5.30 5.74 17.78
C MET A 213 -4.18 6.19 18.74
N THR A 214 -3.65 5.29 19.55
CA THR A 214 -2.56 5.59 20.48
C THR A 214 -1.23 5.10 19.93
N ARG A 215 -0.16 5.87 20.15
CA ARG A 215 1.21 5.51 19.76
C ARG A 215 1.66 4.13 20.26
N HIS A 216 1.18 3.76 21.45
CA HIS A 216 1.65 2.62 22.25
C HIS A 216 0.73 1.40 22.19
N PHE A 217 -0.21 1.33 21.24
CA PHE A 217 -0.92 0.09 20.97
C PHE A 217 0.08 -1.05 20.72
N ALA A 218 -0.23 -2.23 21.26
CA ALA A 218 0.73 -3.34 21.38
C ALA A 218 1.33 -3.78 20.03
N ASP A 219 0.58 -3.64 18.93
CA ASP A 219 1.02 -4.06 17.60
C ASP A 219 1.81 -2.99 16.83
N TRP A 220 1.75 -1.71 17.20
CA TRP A 220 2.43 -0.65 16.45
C TRP A 220 3.95 -0.69 16.57
N GLY A 221 4.48 -0.99 17.77
CA GLY A 221 5.92 -1.17 17.96
C GLY A 221 6.48 -2.28 17.06
N PRO A 222 5.95 -3.52 17.15
CA PRO A 222 6.31 -4.62 16.26
C PRO A 222 6.13 -4.29 14.77
N LEU A 223 5.01 -3.70 14.36
CA LEU A 223 4.76 -3.36 12.95
C LEU A 223 5.81 -2.37 12.42
N ARG A 224 6.06 -1.26 13.14
CA ARG A 224 7.10 -0.28 12.76
C ARG A 224 8.48 -0.94 12.62
N ALA A 225 8.86 -1.79 13.58
CA ALA A 225 10.13 -2.50 13.56
C ALA A 225 10.23 -3.45 12.35
N THR A 226 9.17 -4.21 12.09
CA THR A 226 9.10 -5.18 10.99
C THR A 226 9.17 -4.55 9.61
N LEU A 227 8.60 -3.36 9.39
CA LEU A 227 8.81 -2.62 8.13
C LEU A 227 10.31 -2.35 7.89
N GLY A 228 11.07 -2.05 8.94
CA GLY A 228 12.53 -1.93 8.87
C GLY A 228 13.25 -3.27 8.68
N HIS A 229 12.76 -4.34 9.31
CA HIS A 229 13.33 -5.69 9.19
C HIS A 229 13.20 -6.24 7.77
N SER A 230 12.01 -6.18 7.17
CA SER A 230 11.76 -6.63 5.80
C SER A 230 12.58 -5.80 4.80
N ARG A 231 12.70 -4.48 5.00
CA ARG A 231 13.55 -3.61 4.17
C ARG A 231 15.03 -4.00 4.22
N ARG A 232 15.59 -4.34 5.39
CA ARG A 232 16.98 -4.80 5.50
C ARG A 232 17.18 -6.18 4.89
N LEU A 233 16.18 -7.06 4.98
CA LEU A 233 16.24 -8.36 4.31
C LEU A 233 16.16 -8.21 2.79
N ALA A 234 15.34 -7.29 2.29
CA ALA A 234 15.25 -6.91 0.88
C ALA A 234 16.61 -6.49 0.29
N ASP A 235 17.44 -5.74 1.03
CA ASP A 235 18.80 -5.36 0.57
C ASP A 235 19.73 -6.56 0.32
N ARG A 236 19.41 -7.72 0.90
CA ARG A 236 20.18 -8.95 0.72
C ARG A 236 19.69 -9.76 -0.48
N LEU A 237 18.55 -9.43 -1.07
CA LEU A 237 17.83 -10.25 -2.04
C LEU A 237 17.93 -9.68 -3.46
N PRO A 238 18.05 -10.53 -4.49
CA PRO A 238 17.98 -10.09 -5.88
C PRO A 238 16.52 -9.82 -6.30
N LEU A 239 15.85 -8.87 -5.65
CA LEU A 239 14.40 -8.64 -5.78
C LEU A 239 13.93 -8.44 -7.23
N LYS A 240 14.79 -7.90 -8.11
CA LYS A 240 14.50 -7.74 -9.54
C LYS A 240 14.15 -9.05 -10.25
N CYS A 241 14.67 -10.18 -9.76
CA CYS A 241 14.45 -11.51 -10.34
C CYS A 241 13.44 -12.35 -9.55
N MET A 242 12.90 -11.82 -8.44
CA MET A 242 12.04 -12.59 -7.54
C MET A 242 10.57 -12.28 -7.78
N THR A 243 9.75 -13.32 -7.81
CA THR A 243 8.28 -13.22 -7.90
C THR A 243 7.61 -14.05 -6.81
N PRO A 244 6.37 -13.70 -6.40
CA PRO A 244 5.59 -14.54 -5.50
C PRO A 244 5.25 -15.87 -6.17
N GLN A 245 5.65 -16.98 -5.56
CA GLN A 245 5.52 -18.36 -6.07
C GLN A 245 5.04 -19.27 -4.93
N GLY A 246 3.83 -18.99 -4.43
CA GLY A 246 3.27 -19.60 -3.22
C GLY A 246 3.18 -21.13 -3.27
N GLU A 247 3.03 -21.71 -4.46
CA GLU A 247 3.01 -23.15 -4.70
C GLU A 247 4.32 -23.87 -4.34
N LEU A 248 5.43 -23.13 -4.25
CA LEU A 248 6.73 -23.69 -3.87
C LEU A 248 6.87 -23.91 -2.36
N ALA A 249 5.94 -23.43 -1.53
CA ALA A 249 5.99 -23.62 -0.07
C ALA A 249 4.64 -24.06 0.47
N SER A 250 4.62 -25.03 1.39
CA SER A 250 3.38 -25.51 2.01
C SER A 250 2.62 -24.45 2.81
N SER A 251 3.27 -23.35 3.19
CA SER A 251 2.63 -22.20 3.82
C SER A 251 1.89 -21.30 2.85
N GLY A 252 2.11 -21.44 1.54
CA GLY A 252 1.56 -20.55 0.51
C GLY A 252 2.26 -19.20 0.36
N TYR A 253 3.26 -18.90 1.19
CA TYR A 253 4.05 -17.65 1.16
C TYR A 253 5.48 -17.93 0.76
N CYS A 254 5.80 -17.71 -0.51
CA CYS A 254 7.15 -17.85 -1.03
C CYS A 254 7.42 -16.73 -2.06
N LEU A 255 8.50 -15.98 -1.87
CA LEU A 255 9.03 -15.02 -2.84
C LEU A 255 10.36 -15.61 -3.33
N ALA A 256 10.46 -15.92 -4.61
CA ALA A 256 11.56 -16.74 -5.13
C ALA A 256 12.08 -16.29 -6.49
N ASP A 257 13.38 -16.50 -6.67
CA ASP A 257 14.05 -16.70 -7.96
C ASP A 257 14.39 -18.20 -8.01
N ALA A 258 13.47 -19.00 -8.56
CA ALA A 258 13.50 -20.45 -8.44
C ALA A 258 14.81 -21.02 -9.01
N GLY A 259 15.50 -21.84 -8.21
CA GLY A 259 16.83 -22.36 -8.52
C GLY A 259 17.99 -21.55 -7.94
N SER A 260 17.71 -20.39 -7.35
CA SER A 260 18.73 -19.45 -6.84
C SER A 260 18.45 -19.04 -5.39
N VAL A 261 17.30 -18.42 -5.13
CA VAL A 261 16.93 -17.88 -3.82
C VAL A 261 15.45 -18.10 -3.55
N TYR A 262 15.13 -18.49 -2.32
CA TYR A 262 13.76 -18.66 -1.85
C TYR A 262 13.63 -17.98 -0.50
N LEU A 263 12.67 -17.08 -0.37
CA LEU A 263 12.25 -16.52 0.90
C LEU A 263 10.87 -17.07 1.20
N VAL A 264 10.70 -17.69 2.37
CA VAL A 264 9.45 -18.37 2.76
C VAL A 264 9.01 -17.85 4.12
N TYR A 265 7.72 -17.57 4.28
CA TYR A 265 7.14 -17.18 5.58
C TYR A 265 6.21 -18.29 6.09
N THR A 266 6.32 -18.61 7.39
CA THR A 266 5.60 -19.70 8.05
C THR A 266 4.82 -19.16 9.27
N PRO A 267 3.69 -18.48 9.06
CA PRO A 267 2.96 -17.82 10.15
C PRO A 267 2.37 -18.81 11.16
N ASP A 268 1.84 -19.93 10.67
CA ASP A 268 0.92 -20.79 11.44
C ASP A 268 1.50 -22.16 11.83
N ASP A 269 2.70 -22.50 11.34
CA ASP A 269 3.35 -23.79 11.59
C ASP A 269 4.86 -23.59 11.82
N ALA A 270 5.45 -24.47 12.62
CA ALA A 270 6.89 -24.56 12.82
C ALA A 270 7.56 -25.38 11.70
N GLN A 271 6.79 -26.09 10.89
CA GLN A 271 7.26 -26.86 9.75
C GLN A 271 6.83 -26.22 8.43
N VAL A 272 7.72 -26.28 7.43
CA VAL A 272 7.39 -25.91 6.06
C VAL A 272 8.05 -26.84 5.07
N THR A 273 7.28 -27.32 4.10
CA THR A 273 7.82 -28.07 2.97
C THR A 273 8.05 -27.10 1.82
N VAL A 274 9.28 -27.04 1.31
CA VAL A 274 9.68 -26.19 0.19
C VAL A 274 10.09 -27.05 -1.00
N ASP A 275 9.60 -26.70 -2.19
CA ASP A 275 9.98 -27.33 -3.45
C ASP A 275 11.28 -26.75 -3.99
N LEU A 276 12.37 -27.51 -3.82
CA LEU A 276 13.71 -27.15 -4.29
C LEU A 276 14.11 -27.92 -5.55
N ALA A 277 13.16 -28.45 -6.32
CA ALA A 277 13.46 -29.21 -7.55
C ALA A 277 14.35 -28.42 -8.54
N ALA A 278 14.14 -27.10 -8.65
CA ALA A 278 14.93 -26.22 -9.51
C ALA A 278 16.35 -25.92 -8.97
N ALA A 279 16.69 -26.32 -7.75
CA ALA A 279 17.95 -26.02 -7.08
C ALA A 279 18.73 -27.31 -6.74
N PRO A 280 19.32 -28.04 -7.71
CA PRO A 280 19.91 -29.36 -7.49
C PRO A 280 21.20 -29.38 -6.65
N GLY A 281 21.74 -28.22 -6.27
CA GLY A 281 22.97 -28.09 -5.47
C GLY A 281 22.74 -28.05 -3.95
N MET A 282 23.80 -27.71 -3.22
CA MET A 282 23.71 -27.44 -1.79
C MET A 282 23.04 -26.08 -1.56
N VAL A 283 22.03 -26.08 -0.69
CA VAL A 283 21.23 -24.91 -0.32
C VAL A 283 21.54 -24.52 1.12
N SER A 284 22.01 -23.30 1.34
CA SER A 284 22.19 -22.75 2.69
C SER A 284 20.85 -22.39 3.32
N VAL A 285 20.75 -22.57 4.63
CA VAL A 285 19.51 -22.42 5.40
C VAL A 285 19.72 -21.38 6.50
N GLU A 286 18.94 -20.31 6.48
CA GLU A 286 18.95 -19.25 7.50
C GLU A 286 17.52 -18.91 7.90
N TRP A 287 17.25 -18.91 9.19
CA TRP A 287 15.95 -18.57 9.76
C TRP A 287 16.00 -17.19 10.41
N PHE A 288 14.91 -16.45 10.35
CA PHE A 288 14.76 -15.15 11.01
C PHE A 288 13.53 -15.15 11.91
N TYR A 289 13.67 -14.55 13.09
CA TYR A 289 12.55 -14.23 13.95
C TYR A 289 11.83 -12.98 13.43
N PRO A 290 10.58 -13.06 12.95
CA PRO A 290 9.89 -11.98 12.24
C PRO A 290 9.79 -10.65 13.01
N ARG A 291 9.75 -10.73 14.34
CA ARG A 291 9.57 -9.60 15.26
C ARG A 291 10.87 -8.90 15.66
N THR A 292 12.01 -9.60 15.65
CA THR A 292 13.30 -9.06 16.14
C THR A 292 14.38 -9.02 15.05
N ALA A 293 14.16 -9.74 13.94
CA ALA A 293 15.15 -10.01 12.89
C ALA A 293 16.42 -10.75 13.35
N GLU A 294 16.40 -11.38 14.53
CA GLU A 294 17.45 -12.31 14.94
C GLU A 294 17.49 -13.50 14.00
N ALA A 295 18.71 -13.93 13.63
CA ALA A 295 18.92 -14.96 12.62
C ALA A 295 19.61 -16.20 13.21
N VAL A 296 19.18 -17.38 12.76
CA VAL A 296 19.79 -18.68 13.12
C VAL A 296 20.12 -19.43 11.84
N THR A 297 21.41 -19.74 11.65
CA THR A 297 21.86 -20.58 10.53
C THR A 297 21.70 -22.05 10.89
N SER A 298 21.20 -22.86 9.95
CA SER A 298 21.12 -24.32 10.06
C SER A 298 22.04 -25.01 9.06
N ALA A 299 22.21 -26.32 9.21
CA ALA A 299 22.97 -27.12 8.26
C ALA A 299 22.39 -26.97 6.84
N ALA A 300 23.29 -26.87 5.85
CA ALA A 300 22.89 -26.81 4.45
C ALA A 300 22.22 -28.14 4.04
N VAL A 301 21.26 -28.08 3.12
CA VAL A 301 20.53 -29.24 2.63
C VAL A 301 20.82 -29.48 1.15
N GLN A 302 20.73 -30.74 0.73
CA GLN A 302 20.75 -31.09 -0.69
C GLN A 302 19.39 -30.72 -1.31
N GLY A 303 19.40 -29.81 -2.29
CA GLY A 303 18.21 -29.47 -3.05
C GLY A 303 17.90 -30.49 -4.17
N GLY A 304 17.18 -30.08 -5.20
CA GLY A 304 16.72 -30.96 -6.28
C GLY A 304 15.50 -31.82 -5.92
N ARG A 305 14.88 -31.55 -4.77
CA ARG A 305 13.70 -32.26 -4.25
C ARG A 305 12.91 -31.36 -3.31
N ARG A 306 11.69 -31.78 -2.97
CA ARG A 306 10.97 -31.21 -1.83
C ARG A 306 11.70 -31.53 -0.52
N TYR A 307 11.79 -30.55 0.35
CA TYR A 307 12.42 -30.70 1.67
C TYR A 307 11.54 -30.08 2.74
N THR A 308 11.30 -30.81 3.83
CA THR A 308 10.57 -30.31 4.99
C THR A 308 11.55 -29.75 6.01
N PHE A 309 11.44 -28.46 6.26
CA PHE A 309 12.24 -27.71 7.22
C PHE A 309 11.47 -27.57 8.53
N LEU A 310 12.16 -27.75 9.65
CA LEU A 310 11.65 -27.46 10.99
C LEU A 310 12.34 -26.19 11.51
N SER A 311 11.54 -25.18 11.85
CA SER A 311 12.01 -23.92 12.40
C SER A 311 12.62 -24.14 13.79
N PRO A 312 13.89 -23.75 14.01
CA PRO A 312 14.48 -23.75 15.35
C PRO A 312 13.91 -22.64 16.25
N LEU A 313 13.11 -21.73 15.68
CA LEU A 313 12.49 -20.60 16.36
C LEU A 313 11.05 -20.89 16.81
N GLY A 314 10.51 -22.07 16.47
CA GLY A 314 9.11 -22.41 16.67
C GLY A 314 8.19 -21.87 15.57
N LEU A 315 6.96 -21.51 15.93
CA LEU A 315 5.97 -20.89 15.04
C LEU A 315 6.42 -19.48 14.61
N ASP A 316 5.82 -18.96 13.55
CA ASP A 316 6.06 -17.59 13.05
C ASP A 316 7.54 -17.36 12.73
N ALA A 317 7.99 -17.88 11.59
CA ALA A 317 9.38 -17.78 11.17
C ALA A 317 9.50 -17.39 9.69
N VAL A 318 10.60 -16.71 9.33
CA VAL A 318 10.98 -16.47 7.95
C VAL A 318 12.20 -17.31 7.62
N LEU A 319 12.12 -18.09 6.55
CA LEU A 319 13.17 -18.97 6.06
C LEU A 319 13.78 -18.39 4.78
N LEU A 320 15.10 -18.20 4.77
CA LEU A 320 15.88 -17.84 3.60
C LEU A 320 16.73 -19.03 3.16
N LEU A 321 16.53 -19.42 1.91
CA LEU A 321 17.28 -20.47 1.24
C LEU A 321 18.07 -19.86 0.09
N ARG A 322 19.35 -20.22 -0.02
CA ARG A 322 20.20 -19.80 -1.15
C ARG A 322 21.01 -20.96 -1.68
N THR A 323 21.03 -21.12 -3.00
CA THR A 323 22.02 -21.99 -3.63
C THR A 323 23.41 -21.40 -3.45
N ARG A 324 24.36 -22.24 -3.05
CA ARG A 324 25.78 -21.86 -3.13
C ARG A 324 26.19 -21.92 -4.61
N LYS A 325 26.74 -20.83 -5.13
CA LYS A 325 27.39 -20.84 -6.45
C LYS A 325 28.64 -21.69 -6.42
#